data_AF-A0A3C0AA33-F1
#
_entry.id   AF-A0A3C0AA33-F1
#
_cell.length_a   1.000
_cell.length_b   1.000
_cell.length_c   1.000
_cell.angle_alpha   90.00
_cell.angle_beta   90.00
_cell.angle_gamma   90.00
#
_symmetry.space_group_name_H-M   'P 1'
#
loop_
_entity.id
_entity.type
_entity.pdbx_description
1 polymer ?
#
loop_
_entity_poly.entity_id
_entity_poly.type
_entity_poly.pdbx_seq_one_letter_code
_entity_poly.pdbx_strand_id
1 'polypeptide(L)'
;MIDYQRSIKSVLLLAPLVCMSFSCSDSSSSSVERLKVSGTVLYNGDPLSSAKILFISETPEGTIKSSGIVRQGIYQIPAAGGPAVGKARVEIVSRTPELEEITQIKAEIKSGKMLSNPLDLEIPDIYNKKSQLTALITKDGQNSFDFKIESK
;
A
#
# COMPACT_ATOMS: atom_id res chain seq x y z
N MET A 1 -13.29 51.04 53.51
CA MET A 1 -12.29 52.13 53.40
C MET A 1 -10.95 51.42 53.29
N ILE A 2 -10.32 51.37 52.09
CA ILE A 2 -9.54 52.47 51.46
C ILE A 2 -8.28 52.74 52.31
N ASP A 3 -7.04 52.73 51.81
CA ASP A 3 -6.47 52.28 50.52
C ASP A 3 -5.03 51.74 50.79
N TYR A 4 -4.33 50.92 50.00
CA TYR A 4 -4.26 50.66 48.55
C TYR A 4 -3.46 51.72 47.74
N GLN A 5 -2.13 51.54 47.64
CA GLN A 5 -1.30 51.67 46.42
C GLN A 5 0.21 51.61 46.73
N ARG A 6 0.99 50.96 45.82
CA ARG A 6 2.41 51.20 45.42
C ARG A 6 3.50 51.39 46.52
N SER A 7 4.70 50.85 46.37
CA SER A 7 5.65 51.26 45.30
C SER A 7 6.99 50.48 45.36
N ILE A 8 7.39 49.86 44.23
CA ILE A 8 8.76 49.75 43.63
C ILE A 8 9.93 49.44 44.62
N LYS A 9 10.70 48.34 44.46
CA LYS A 9 11.89 48.27 43.57
C LYS A 9 12.40 46.84 43.32
N SER A 10 12.90 46.61 42.10
CA SER A 10 13.48 45.37 41.59
C SER A 10 14.89 45.08 42.14
N VAL A 11 15.23 43.79 42.32
CA VAL A 11 16.63 43.27 42.31
C VAL A 11 16.65 41.92 41.58
N LEU A 12 17.56 41.75 40.63
CA LEU A 12 17.84 40.49 39.90
C LEU A 12 18.78 39.58 40.71
N LEU A 13 18.67 38.25 40.53
CA LEU A 13 19.69 37.18 40.62
C LEU A 13 18.94 35.82 40.70
N LEU A 14 19.36 34.68 40.14
CA LEU A 14 20.18 34.33 38.96
C LEU A 14 19.82 32.85 38.61
N ALA A 15 19.89 32.43 37.35
CA ALA A 15 19.55 31.05 36.94
C ALA A 15 20.63 30.02 37.35
N PRO A 16 20.35 28.69 37.26
CA PRO A 16 20.49 28.07 35.94
C PRO A 16 19.27 27.25 35.49
N LEU A 17 18.86 27.51 34.24
CA LEU A 17 17.84 26.76 33.53
C LEU A 17 18.49 25.47 32.98
N VAL A 18 18.04 24.29 33.40
CA VAL A 18 18.57 23.02 32.89
C VAL A 18 18.03 22.79 31.48
N CYS A 19 18.85 23.14 30.48
CA CYS A 19 18.56 22.84 29.08
C CYS A 19 18.63 21.33 28.82
N MET A 20 17.48 20.65 28.94
CA MET A 20 17.30 19.33 28.34
C MET A 20 17.32 19.48 26.82
N SER A 21 18.51 19.33 26.23
CA SER A 21 18.67 19.19 24.79
C SER A 21 18.08 17.86 24.33
N PHE A 22 16.78 17.83 24.08
CA PHE A 22 16.16 16.81 23.25
C PHE A 22 16.76 16.92 21.85
N SER A 23 17.79 16.11 21.60
CA SER A 23 18.34 15.94 20.27
C SER A 23 17.30 15.22 19.42
N CYS A 24 16.45 16.00 18.77
CA CYS A 24 15.50 15.49 17.79
C CYS A 24 16.33 14.96 16.63
N SER A 25 16.51 13.63 16.58
CA SER A 25 17.13 12.93 15.47
C SER A 25 16.20 13.04 14.27
N ASP A 26 16.26 14.16 13.56
CA ASP A 26 15.66 14.31 12.24
C ASP A 26 16.47 13.45 11.26
N SER A 27 16.18 12.15 11.29
CA SER A 27 16.64 11.21 10.30
C SER A 27 15.84 11.48 9.03
N SER A 28 16.25 12.53 8.31
CA SER A 28 15.82 12.87 6.95
C SER A 28 16.34 11.82 5.96
N SER A 29 16.04 10.55 6.21
CA SER A 29 16.01 9.53 5.18
C SER A 29 15.06 10.04 4.10
N SER A 30 15.52 10.06 2.85
CA SER A 30 14.71 10.36 1.67
C SER A 30 13.67 9.24 1.48
N SER A 31 12.65 9.26 2.34
CA SER A 31 11.55 8.32 2.34
C SER A 31 10.69 8.60 1.12
N VAL A 32 10.88 7.79 0.08
CA VAL A 32 10.08 7.90 -1.14
C VAL A 32 8.60 7.80 -0.76
N GLU A 33 7.83 8.80 -1.15
CA GLU A 33 6.43 8.94 -0.76
C GLU A 33 5.60 7.81 -1.35
N ARG A 34 5.05 6.96 -0.46
CA ARG A 34 4.24 5.79 -0.82
C ARG A 34 2.78 6.07 -0.56
N LEU A 35 1.92 5.74 -1.52
CA LEU A 35 0.47 5.97 -1.42
C LEU A 35 -0.30 4.67 -1.35
N LYS A 36 -1.47 4.71 -0.72
CA LYS A 36 -2.42 3.60 -0.76
C LYS A 36 -2.92 3.40 -2.20
N VAL A 37 -3.15 2.14 -2.59
CA VAL A 37 -3.83 1.79 -3.84
C VAL A 37 -4.86 0.70 -3.58
N SER A 38 -5.89 0.63 -4.41
CA SER A 38 -6.95 -0.38 -4.34
C SER A 38 -7.52 -0.65 -5.71
N GLY A 39 -8.44 -1.60 -5.81
CA GLY A 39 -9.25 -1.81 -7.00
C GLY A 39 -9.61 -3.27 -7.17
N THR A 40 -9.98 -3.62 -8.40
CA THR A 40 -10.41 -4.96 -8.76
C THR A 40 -9.57 -5.60 -9.86
N VAL A 41 -9.62 -6.92 -9.94
CA VAL A 41 -9.06 -7.71 -11.03
C VAL A 41 -10.08 -8.74 -11.47
N LEU A 42 -10.44 -8.71 -12.75
CA LEU A 42 -11.31 -9.70 -13.40
C LEU A 42 -10.47 -10.57 -14.35
N TYR A 43 -10.77 -11.86 -14.44
CA TYR A 43 -10.16 -12.83 -15.34
C TYR A 43 -11.23 -13.51 -16.20
N ASN A 44 -11.18 -13.32 -17.52
CA ASN A 44 -12.23 -13.70 -18.47
C ASN A 44 -13.63 -13.16 -18.07
N GLY A 45 -13.68 -11.95 -17.49
CA GLY A 45 -14.91 -11.32 -16.97
C GLY A 45 -15.29 -11.67 -15.53
N ASP A 46 -14.81 -12.79 -14.96
CA ASP A 46 -15.12 -13.21 -13.59
C ASP A 46 -14.17 -12.60 -12.54
N PRO A 47 -14.59 -12.36 -11.28
CA PRO A 47 -13.69 -11.90 -10.22
C PRO A 47 -12.53 -12.86 -9.97
N LEU A 48 -11.29 -12.37 -10.05
CA LEU A 48 -10.09 -13.20 -9.93
C LEU A 48 -9.95 -13.81 -8.51
N SER A 49 -10.12 -15.13 -8.42
CA SER A 49 -10.28 -15.85 -7.14
C SER A 49 -9.14 -15.63 -6.15
N SER A 50 -7.88 -15.84 -6.56
CA SER A 50 -6.68 -15.53 -5.76
C SER A 50 -5.47 -15.26 -6.65
N ALA A 51 -4.78 -14.15 -6.43
CA ALA A 51 -3.52 -13.82 -7.10
C ALA A 51 -2.67 -12.87 -6.23
N LYS A 52 -1.46 -12.56 -6.68
CA LYS A 52 -0.68 -11.42 -6.16
C LYS A 52 -0.58 -10.36 -7.24
N ILE A 53 -0.88 -9.11 -6.88
CA ILE A 53 -0.67 -7.94 -7.73
C ILE A 53 0.59 -7.21 -7.26
N LEU A 54 1.45 -6.82 -8.19
CA LEU A 54 2.68 -6.07 -7.95
C LEU A 54 2.61 -4.75 -8.70
N PHE A 55 2.97 -3.66 -8.02
CA PHE A 55 3.24 -2.36 -8.60
C PHE A 55 4.75 -2.15 -8.57
N ILE A 56 5.34 -1.96 -9.74
CA ILE A 56 6.78 -1.74 -9.95
C ILE A 56 6.93 -0.28 -10.40
N SER A 57 7.34 0.57 -9.46
CA SER A 57 7.54 2.00 -9.67
C SER A 57 9.03 2.27 -9.89
N GLU A 58 9.39 2.91 -10.99
CA GLU A 58 10.75 3.40 -11.20
C GLU A 58 10.86 4.80 -10.61
N THR A 59 11.79 5.02 -9.67
CA THR A 59 12.03 6.31 -9.01
C THR A 59 13.51 6.72 -9.18
N PRO A 60 13.89 7.98 -8.94
CA PRO A 60 15.29 8.41 -9.00
C PRO A 60 16.22 7.61 -8.09
N GLU A 61 15.68 7.05 -7.00
CA GLU A 61 16.37 6.23 -6.01
C GLU A 61 16.41 4.73 -6.38
N GLY A 62 15.73 4.33 -7.46
CA GLY A 62 15.70 2.96 -7.99
C GLY A 62 14.29 2.37 -8.12
N THR A 63 14.22 1.05 -8.32
CA THR A 63 12.95 0.34 -8.52
C THR A 63 12.28 -0.03 -7.20
N ILE A 64 11.11 0.55 -6.92
CA ILE A 64 10.28 0.20 -5.76
C ILE A 64 9.21 -0.82 -6.19
N LYS A 65 9.24 -1.99 -5.55
CA LYS A 65 8.20 -3.02 -5.67
C LYS A 65 7.27 -2.98 -4.48
N SER A 66 5.97 -2.98 -4.76
CA SER A 66 4.89 -2.98 -3.77
C SER A 66 3.88 -4.05 -4.16
N SER A 67 3.37 -4.84 -3.21
CA SER A 67 2.53 -6.00 -3.55
C SER A 67 1.29 -6.13 -2.67
N GLY A 68 0.16 -6.46 -3.29
CA GLY A 68 -1.08 -6.84 -2.64
C GLY A 68 -1.50 -8.27 -2.98
N ILE A 69 -2.39 -8.84 -2.18
CA ILE A 69 -3.09 -10.07 -2.53
C ILE A 69 -4.44 -9.69 -3.13
N VAL A 70 -4.75 -10.24 -4.29
CA VAL A 70 -6.09 -10.21 -4.87
C VAL A 70 -6.86 -11.38 -4.27
N ARG A 71 -8.05 -11.16 -3.73
CA ARG A 71 -9.00 -12.21 -3.32
C ARG A 71 -10.39 -11.85 -3.83
N GLN A 72 -11.08 -12.82 -4.44
CA GLN A 72 -12.44 -12.61 -5.01
C GLN A 72 -12.51 -11.35 -5.90
N GLY A 73 -11.46 -11.13 -6.68
CA GLY A 73 -11.29 -10.00 -7.58
C GLY A 73 -11.01 -8.65 -6.91
N ILE A 74 -10.77 -8.56 -5.60
CA ILE A 74 -10.52 -7.29 -4.88
C ILE A 74 -9.08 -7.27 -4.33
N TYR A 75 -8.41 -6.12 -4.38
CA TYR A 75 -7.14 -5.88 -3.70
C TYR A 75 -7.07 -4.50 -3.04
N GLN A 76 -6.24 -4.39 -2.01
CA GLN A 76 -5.88 -3.14 -1.36
C GLN A 76 -4.43 -3.22 -0.85
N ILE A 77 -3.66 -2.14 -1.04
CA ILE A 77 -2.31 -1.99 -0.49
C ILE A 77 -2.29 -0.69 0.33
N PRO A 78 -2.02 -0.75 1.66
CA PRO A 78 -1.93 0.45 2.49
C PRO A 78 -0.66 1.25 2.17
N ALA A 79 -0.66 2.56 2.43
CA ALA A 79 0.46 3.46 2.13
C ALA A 79 1.82 2.97 2.69
N ALA A 80 1.83 2.36 3.88
CA ALA A 80 3.03 1.79 4.50
C ALA A 80 3.76 0.74 3.63
N GLY A 81 3.04 0.03 2.75
CA GLY A 81 3.59 -0.90 1.76
C GLY A 81 3.28 -0.51 0.32
N GLY A 82 2.82 0.72 0.09
CA GLY A 82 2.26 1.20 -1.16
C GLY A 82 3.31 1.49 -2.24
N PRO A 83 2.92 1.60 -3.52
CA PRO A 83 3.78 2.10 -4.59
C PRO A 83 4.14 3.59 -4.39
N ALA A 84 5.21 4.01 -5.06
CA ALA A 84 5.61 5.40 -5.10
C ALA A 84 4.67 6.23 -5.99
N VAL A 85 4.66 7.56 -5.79
CA VAL A 85 4.02 8.51 -6.72
C VAL A 85 4.66 8.41 -8.11
N GLY A 86 3.84 8.41 -9.16
CA GLY A 86 4.29 8.34 -10.55
C GLY A 86 3.70 7.14 -11.31
N LYS A 87 4.33 6.77 -12.43
CA LYS A 87 3.89 5.66 -13.26
C LYS A 87 4.52 4.36 -12.78
N ALA A 88 3.70 3.34 -12.53
CA ALA A 88 4.13 1.98 -12.23
C ALA A 88 3.76 1.01 -13.36
N ARG A 89 4.62 0.01 -13.63
CA ARG A 89 4.20 -1.23 -14.30
C ARG A 89 3.46 -2.08 -13.28
N VAL A 90 2.34 -2.68 -13.69
CA VAL A 90 1.55 -3.56 -12.84
C VAL A 90 1.70 -4.99 -13.33
N GLU A 91 2.05 -5.92 -12.45
CA GLU A 91 2.15 -7.35 -12.78
C GLU A 91 1.15 -8.14 -11.92
N ILE A 92 0.38 -9.02 -12.55
CA ILE A 92 -0.49 -9.97 -11.88
C ILE A 92 0.20 -11.33 -12.00
N VAL A 93 0.45 -11.97 -10.85
CA VAL A 93 1.11 -13.27 -10.79
C VAL A 93 0.21 -14.25 -10.03
N SER A 94 0.15 -15.50 -10.51
CA SER A 94 -0.51 -16.57 -9.79
C SER A 94 0.14 -16.75 -8.41
N ARG A 95 -0.70 -17.03 -7.41
CA ARG A 95 -0.24 -17.28 -6.03
C ARG A 95 -0.48 -18.75 -5.72
N THR A 96 0.57 -19.45 -5.31
CA THR A 96 0.41 -20.73 -4.60
C THR A 96 -0.24 -20.45 -3.24
N PRO A 97 -1.46 -20.95 -2.98
CA PRO A 97 -2.10 -20.82 -1.67
C PRO A 97 -1.41 -21.72 -0.63
N GLU A 98 -1.54 -21.35 0.64
CA GLU A 98 -1.01 -22.12 1.76
C GLU A 98 -1.89 -23.34 2.08
N LEU A 99 -1.39 -24.31 2.85
CA LEU A 99 -2.08 -25.60 3.08
C LEU A 99 -3.48 -25.43 3.72
N GLU A 100 -3.60 -24.44 4.61
CA GLU A 100 -4.86 -24.06 5.26
C GLU A 100 -5.82 -23.41 4.26
N GLU A 101 -5.33 -22.49 3.42
CA GLU A 101 -6.11 -21.88 2.33
C GLU A 101 -6.58 -22.92 1.32
N ILE A 102 -5.75 -23.91 0.95
CA ILE A 102 -6.13 -25.03 0.05
C ILE A 102 -7.32 -25.80 0.62
N THR A 103 -7.38 -25.98 1.94
CA THR A 103 -8.47 -26.69 2.62
C THR A 103 -9.77 -25.88 2.56
N GLN A 104 -9.68 -24.56 2.77
CA GLN A 104 -10.81 -23.63 2.64
C GLN A 104 -11.31 -23.56 1.18
N ILE A 105 -10.40 -23.37 0.22
CA ILE A 105 -10.67 -23.37 -1.23
C ILE A 105 -11.44 -24.63 -1.65
N LYS A 106 -10.99 -25.82 -1.22
CA LYS A 106 -11.66 -27.09 -1.52
C LYS A 106 -13.07 -27.16 -0.92
N ALA A 107 -13.28 -26.63 0.28
CA ALA A 107 -14.60 -26.56 0.91
C ALA A 107 -15.54 -25.57 0.21
N GLU A 108 -15.02 -24.42 -0.24
CA GLU A 108 -15.79 -23.42 -0.99
C GLU A 108 -16.21 -23.93 -2.38
N ILE A 109 -15.30 -24.59 -3.11
CA ILE A 109 -15.62 -25.24 -4.39
C ILE A 109 -16.66 -26.35 -4.17
N LYS A 110 -16.50 -27.22 -3.17
CA LYS A 110 -17.47 -28.28 -2.85
C LYS A 110 -18.85 -27.74 -2.45
N SER A 111 -18.91 -26.55 -1.86
CA SER A 111 -20.17 -25.88 -1.49
C SER A 111 -20.75 -24.99 -2.60
N GLY A 112 -20.11 -24.92 -3.77
CA GLY A 112 -20.54 -24.07 -4.90
C GLY A 112 -20.32 -22.57 -4.67
N LYS A 113 -19.61 -22.17 -3.60
CA LYS A 113 -19.29 -20.76 -3.30
C LYS A 113 -18.20 -20.18 -4.19
N MET A 114 -17.38 -21.04 -4.80
CA MET A 114 -16.32 -20.64 -5.73
C MET A 114 -16.33 -21.54 -6.95
N LEU A 115 -16.44 -20.92 -8.14
CA LEU A 115 -16.61 -21.63 -9.42
C LEU A 115 -15.28 -22.08 -10.06
N SER A 116 -14.17 -21.41 -9.71
CA SER A 116 -12.85 -21.65 -10.30
C SER A 116 -11.82 -22.04 -9.25
N ASN A 117 -10.93 -22.97 -9.60
CA ASN A 117 -9.82 -23.39 -8.74
C ASN A 117 -8.63 -22.44 -8.91
N PRO A 118 -8.17 -21.72 -7.86
CA PRO A 118 -7.04 -20.79 -7.98
C PRO A 118 -5.70 -21.48 -8.27
N LEU A 119 -5.61 -22.80 -8.06
CA LEU A 119 -4.42 -23.60 -8.36
C LEU A 119 -4.21 -23.79 -9.88
N ASP A 120 -5.27 -23.70 -10.67
CA ASP A 120 -5.25 -23.90 -12.13
C ASP A 120 -5.14 -22.55 -12.89
N LEU A 121 -4.84 -21.46 -12.16
CA LEU A 121 -4.79 -20.11 -12.68
C LEU A 121 -3.47 -19.82 -13.42
N GLU A 122 -3.51 -19.95 -14.74
CA GLU A 122 -2.47 -19.44 -15.64
C GLU A 122 -2.72 -17.95 -15.98
N ILE A 123 -1.77 -17.08 -15.66
CA ILE A 123 -1.83 -15.64 -16.01
C ILE A 123 -0.88 -15.39 -17.20
N PRO A 124 -1.38 -14.96 -18.37
CA PRO A 124 -0.54 -14.70 -19.53
C PRO A 124 0.59 -13.70 -19.28
N ASP A 125 1.71 -13.91 -19.99
CA ASP A 125 2.94 -13.12 -19.88
C ASP A 125 2.70 -11.60 -20.04
N ILE A 126 1.73 -11.21 -20.88
CA ILE A 126 1.34 -9.80 -21.16
C ILE A 126 0.67 -9.09 -19.97
N TYR A 127 0.34 -9.82 -18.91
CA TYR A 127 -0.16 -9.30 -17.63
C TYR A 127 0.79 -9.64 -16.46
N ASN A 128 1.85 -10.41 -16.72
CA ASN A 128 2.79 -10.97 -15.75
C ASN A 128 4.22 -10.48 -16.05
N LYS A 129 5.18 -11.37 -16.37
CA LYS A 129 6.61 -11.03 -16.54
C LYS A 129 6.91 -10.02 -17.66
N LYS A 130 6.01 -9.89 -18.63
CA LYS A 130 6.08 -8.95 -19.77
C LYS A 130 4.90 -7.97 -19.73
N SER A 131 4.43 -7.63 -18.53
CA SER A 131 3.18 -6.91 -18.38
C SER A 131 3.16 -5.57 -19.11
N GLN A 132 2.06 -5.32 -19.81
CA GLN A 132 1.75 -4.02 -20.42
C GLN A 132 0.79 -3.19 -19.54
N LEU A 133 0.30 -3.74 -18.43
CA LEU A 133 -0.55 -3.02 -17.48
C LEU A 133 0.26 -1.92 -16.80
N THR A 134 -0.34 -0.74 -16.67
CA THR A 134 0.27 0.39 -15.97
C THR A 134 -0.75 1.12 -15.11
N ALA A 135 -0.27 1.76 -14.04
CA ALA A 135 -1.05 2.62 -13.17
C ALA A 135 -0.32 3.97 -13.00
N LEU A 136 -1.08 5.05 -12.86
CA LEU A 136 -0.56 6.38 -12.55
C LEU A 136 -0.99 6.76 -11.14
N ILE A 137 -0.05 6.67 -10.20
CA ILE A 137 -0.26 6.93 -8.77
C ILE A 137 -0.03 8.43 -8.53
N THR A 138 -1.01 9.10 -7.93
CA THR A 138 -1.04 10.56 -7.74
C THR A 138 -1.42 10.92 -6.31
N LYS A 139 -0.92 12.05 -5.79
CA LYS A 139 -1.16 12.47 -4.40
C LYS A 139 -2.64 12.77 -4.11
N ASP A 140 -3.29 13.45 -5.05
CA ASP A 140 -4.66 13.93 -4.93
C ASP A 140 -5.70 12.93 -5.47
N GLY A 141 -5.25 11.83 -6.08
CA GLY A 141 -6.11 10.80 -6.67
C GLY A 141 -6.57 9.76 -5.66
N GLN A 142 -7.72 9.13 -5.93
CA GLN A 142 -8.19 7.97 -5.17
C GLN A 142 -7.26 6.75 -5.30
N ASN A 143 -6.45 6.70 -6.38
CA ASN A 143 -5.54 5.60 -6.73
C ASN A 143 -6.22 4.22 -6.71
N SER A 144 -7.44 4.18 -7.25
CA SER A 144 -8.18 2.94 -7.53
C SER A 144 -7.94 2.53 -8.97
N PHE A 145 -7.47 1.31 -9.21
CA PHE A 145 -7.17 0.79 -10.55
C PHE A 145 -7.80 -0.59 -10.76
N ASP A 146 -8.73 -0.67 -11.70
CA ASP A 146 -9.40 -1.92 -12.06
C ASP A 146 -8.75 -2.53 -13.30
N PHE A 147 -8.40 -3.81 -13.23
CA PHE A 147 -7.75 -4.54 -14.32
C PHE A 147 -8.67 -5.65 -14.82
N LYS A 148 -8.86 -5.71 -16.14
CA LYS A 148 -9.48 -6.85 -16.82
C LYS A 148 -8.39 -7.57 -17.57
N ILE A 149 -8.23 -8.86 -17.27
CA ILE A 149 -7.24 -9.72 -17.91
C ILE A 149 -7.95 -10.92 -18.51
N GLU A 150 -7.43 -11.40 -19.63
CA GLU A 150 -7.99 -12.52 -20.37
C GLU A 150 -6.97 -13.66 -20.40
N SER A 151 -7.45 -14.87 -20.72
CA SER A 151 -6.60 -16.06 -20.86
C SER A 151 -5.75 -16.09 -22.13
N LYS A 152 -6.01 -15.20 -23.10
CA LYS A 152 -5.37 -15.14 -24.43
C LYS A 152 -5.28 -13.70 -24.94
#